data_AF-A0A7X8LBP2-F1
#
_entry.id   AF-A0A7X8LBP2-F1
#
_cell.length_a   1.000
_cell.length_b   1.000
_cell.length_c   1.000
_cell.angle_alpha   90.00
_cell.angle_beta   90.00
_cell.angle_gamma   90.00
#
_symmetry.space_group_name_H-M   'P 1'
#
loop_
_entity.id
_entity.type
_entity.pdbx_description
1 polymer ?
#
loop_
_entity_poly.entity_id
_entity_poly.type
_entity_poly.pdbx_seq_one_letter_code
_entity_poly.pdbx_strand_id
1 'polypeptide(L)'
;MRQKKYMHRFFSLIVLVMCSFWLVSCGNKDSQTLMKVNEDLVGINEVKFYLTQIQTDFERQGGKDIWETDFGGKTAEEVAKERTLDSIIWLKILKSKAVDMGLTLTEDEENRIETQAEQMLEQMDKQDVQQFGLSKKMLGSMIRESVLSERVFNEVTKDFTPEEVAAEQFYQDFYGEDKDPLLKVRVRHILLQTHELDETFNWKPLPEEKQKEALQKAEEALAKARKGEDFISLVSEYSEDPGSKDQGGEYTFTKYDGLEPSFVETAFGLQPGEISELVHTSYGYHIIKLEEKIEPTAEEIDEDKQHIKDYYKEVKKQEIFQEQYEEWKKQANIEINEELWGQVHIDK
;
A
#
# COMPACT_ATOMS: atom_id res chain seq x y z
N MET A 1 -62.04 -32.45 26.88
CA MET A 1 -61.47 -33.42 27.85
C MET A 1 -60.10 -32.89 28.26
N ARG A 2 -59.93 -32.28 29.44
CA ARG A 2 -59.57 -32.95 30.73
C ARG A 2 -58.37 -33.90 30.54
N GLN A 3 -57.28 -33.87 31.31
CA GLN A 3 -56.79 -33.01 32.39
C GLN A 3 -55.37 -33.52 32.78
N LYS A 4 -54.45 -32.58 33.02
CA LYS A 4 -53.51 -32.47 34.16
C LYS A 4 -52.71 -33.68 34.69
N LYS A 5 -51.39 -33.45 34.88
CA LYS A 5 -50.70 -33.27 36.20
C LYS A 5 -49.23 -32.89 35.94
N TYR A 6 -48.82 -31.63 36.09
CA TYR A 6 -48.36 -30.97 37.32
C TYR A 6 -47.17 -31.65 38.02
N MET A 7 -46.00 -31.03 37.91
CA MET A 7 -45.17 -30.74 39.08
C MET A 7 -44.61 -29.32 38.94
N HIS A 8 -44.80 -28.54 40.00
CA HIS A 8 -44.70 -27.09 40.03
C HIS A 8 -43.94 -26.72 41.32
N ARG A 9 -43.03 -25.73 41.21
CA ARG A 9 -42.46 -24.88 42.28
C ARG A 9 -41.32 -25.52 43.09
N PHE A 10 -40.18 -24.87 43.34
CA PHE A 10 -39.93 -23.51 43.86
C PHE A 10 -38.59 -22.98 43.26
N PHE A 11 -38.54 -21.76 42.70
CA PHE A 11 -38.11 -20.53 43.38
C PHE A 11 -36.74 -20.64 44.10
N SER A 12 -35.68 -20.16 43.43
CA SER A 12 -34.69 -19.31 44.09
C SER A 12 -33.98 -18.43 43.05
N LEU A 13 -34.43 -17.19 43.09
CA LEU A 13 -33.82 -15.98 42.54
C LEU A 13 -32.46 -15.76 43.22
N ILE A 14 -31.36 -16.09 42.54
CA ILE A 14 -30.06 -15.43 42.76
C ILE A 14 -29.47 -15.18 41.37
N VAL A 15 -29.85 -14.05 40.79
CA VAL A 15 -29.03 -13.33 39.83
C VAL A 15 -27.84 -12.82 40.62
N LEU A 16 -26.78 -13.63 40.70
CA LEU A 16 -25.45 -13.13 41.01
C LEU A 16 -24.90 -12.58 39.71
N VAL A 17 -25.31 -11.34 39.40
CA VAL A 17 -24.43 -10.41 38.72
C VAL A 17 -23.20 -10.32 39.62
N MET A 18 -22.23 -11.21 39.41
CA MET A 18 -20.86 -10.84 39.69
C MET A 18 -20.55 -9.75 38.68
N CYS A 19 -20.92 -8.52 39.02
CA CYS A 19 -20.02 -7.40 38.85
C CYS A 19 -18.71 -7.88 39.49
N SER A 20 -17.86 -8.51 38.67
CA SER A 20 -16.44 -8.52 38.93
C SER A 20 -16.10 -7.04 38.99
N PHE A 21 -16.07 -6.56 40.22
CA PHE A 21 -15.32 -5.40 40.64
C PHE A 21 -14.08 -5.37 39.75
N TRP A 22 -14.05 -4.41 38.84
CA TRP A 22 -12.79 -3.90 38.34
C TRP A 22 -12.08 -3.42 39.60
N LEU A 23 -11.26 -4.29 40.17
CA LEU A 23 -10.25 -3.88 41.11
C LEU A 23 -9.42 -2.89 40.30
N VAL A 24 -9.67 -1.62 40.55
CA VAL A 24 -8.77 -0.52 40.24
C VAL A 24 -7.45 -0.96 40.85
N SER A 25 -6.59 -1.53 40.01
CA SER A 25 -5.19 -1.73 40.33
C SER A 25 -4.63 -0.33 40.53
N CYS A 26 -4.53 0.10 41.79
CA CYS A 26 -3.68 1.22 42.14
C CYS A 26 -2.23 0.78 41.88
N GLY A 27 -1.76 1.02 40.65
CA GLY A 27 -0.42 0.70 40.22
C GLY A 27 -0.17 1.11 38.78
N ASN A 28 0.31 2.34 38.60
CA ASN A 28 0.73 2.98 37.35
C ASN A 28 -0.38 3.30 36.33
N LYS A 29 -0.49 4.60 35.95
CA LYS A 29 -1.38 5.09 34.89
C LYS A 29 -1.11 4.46 33.51
N ASP A 30 0.02 3.76 33.38
CA ASP A 30 0.53 3.10 32.17
C ASP A 30 -0.11 1.72 31.87
N SER A 31 -1.15 1.29 32.60
CA SER A 31 -1.67 -0.09 32.57
C SER A 31 -3.17 -0.26 32.33
N GLN A 32 -3.87 0.79 31.89
CA GLN A 32 -5.31 0.71 31.66
C GLN A 32 -5.63 -0.07 30.38
N THR A 33 -6.42 -1.14 30.51
CA THR A 33 -6.98 -1.88 29.39
C THR A 33 -7.98 -1.00 28.63
N LEU A 34 -7.69 -0.72 27.37
CA LEU A 34 -8.56 0.05 26.48
C LEU A 34 -9.56 -0.86 25.78
N MET A 35 -9.12 -2.04 25.33
CA MET A 35 -10.01 -3.00 24.67
C MET A 35 -9.65 -4.44 25.02
N LYS A 36 -10.64 -5.32 24.87
CA LYS A 36 -10.49 -6.76 24.97
C LYS A 36 -10.95 -7.38 23.66
N VAL A 37 -10.14 -8.28 23.11
CA VAL A 37 -10.47 -9.05 21.89
C VAL A 37 -10.29 -10.53 22.23
N ASN A 38 -11.40 -11.26 22.31
CA ASN A 38 -11.45 -12.62 22.87
C ASN A 38 -10.85 -12.64 24.29
N GLU A 39 -9.72 -13.33 24.51
CA GLU A 39 -9.04 -13.37 25.81
C GLU A 39 -7.90 -12.34 25.93
N ASP A 40 -7.56 -11.66 24.84
CA ASP A 40 -6.45 -10.69 24.81
C ASP A 40 -6.88 -9.33 25.33
N LEU A 41 -6.10 -8.79 26.27
CA LEU A 41 -6.26 -7.44 26.82
C LEU A 41 -5.27 -6.50 26.13
N VAL A 42 -5.79 -5.42 25.56
CA VAL A 42 -5.01 -4.39 24.87
C VAL A 42 -4.97 -3.14 25.73
N GLY A 43 -3.76 -2.70 26.08
CA GLY A 43 -3.53 -1.51 26.87
C GLY A 43 -3.59 -0.22 26.04
N ILE A 44 -3.86 0.91 26.71
CA ILE A 44 -3.86 2.23 26.07
C ILE A 44 -2.53 2.57 25.35
N ASN A 45 -1.40 2.12 25.89
CA ASN A 45 -0.08 2.38 25.32
C ASN A 45 0.14 1.64 23.98
N GLU A 46 -0.40 0.44 23.85
CA GLU A 46 -0.40 -0.29 22.58
C GLU A 46 -1.21 0.44 21.54
N VAL A 47 -2.42 0.87 21.89
CA VAL A 47 -3.29 1.64 21.01
C VAL A 47 -2.63 2.94 20.56
N LYS A 48 -2.04 3.70 21.49
CA LYS A 48 -1.31 4.93 21.17
C LYS A 48 -0.14 4.66 20.22
N PHE A 49 0.62 3.60 20.46
CA PHE A 49 1.72 3.23 19.58
C PHE A 49 1.25 2.97 18.13
N TYR A 50 0.20 2.15 17.94
CA TYR A 50 -0.38 1.94 16.61
C TYR A 50 -0.90 3.23 15.98
N LEU A 51 -1.54 4.10 16.77
CA LEU A 51 -2.03 5.39 16.29
C LEU A 51 -0.89 6.29 15.81
N THR A 52 0.23 6.35 16.53
CA THR A 52 1.42 7.12 16.12
C THR A 52 2.02 6.60 14.81
N GLN A 53 2.02 5.29 14.58
CA GLN A 53 2.48 4.73 13.30
C GLN A 53 1.55 5.16 12.15
N ILE A 54 0.24 5.08 12.35
CA ILE A 54 -0.75 5.52 11.35
C ILE A 54 -0.66 7.03 11.11
N GLN A 55 -0.47 7.83 12.15
CA GLN A 55 -0.21 9.27 12.03
C GLN A 55 1.01 9.54 11.13
N THR A 56 2.12 8.86 11.39
CA THR A 56 3.35 8.97 10.60
C THR A 56 3.11 8.62 9.14
N ASP A 57 2.33 7.56 8.87
CA ASP A 57 1.99 7.14 7.51
C ASP A 57 1.10 8.16 6.77
N PHE A 58 0.15 8.78 7.48
CA PHE A 58 -0.70 9.84 6.93
C PHE A 58 0.13 11.07 6.57
N GLU A 59 0.98 11.54 7.49
CA GLU A 59 1.84 12.71 7.27
C GLU A 59 2.87 12.47 6.16
N ARG A 60 3.38 11.24 6.03
CA ARG A 60 4.29 10.87 4.94
C ARG A 60 3.60 10.95 3.57
N GLN A 61 2.32 10.58 3.48
CA GLN A 61 1.58 10.55 2.22
C GLN A 61 0.97 11.90 1.85
N GLY A 62 0.46 12.64 2.83
CA GLY A 62 -0.32 13.86 2.62
C GLY A 62 0.31 15.14 3.17
N GLY A 63 1.50 15.07 3.76
CA GLY A 63 2.06 16.18 4.52
C GLY A 63 1.28 16.48 5.81
N LYS A 64 1.64 17.56 6.50
CA LYS A 64 0.97 17.95 7.75
C LYS A 64 -0.47 18.46 7.55
N ASP A 65 -0.77 18.97 6.36
CA ASP A 65 -2.09 19.51 6.03
C ASP A 65 -3.13 18.39 5.82
N ILE A 66 -2.69 17.11 5.81
CA ILE A 66 -3.59 15.96 5.75
C ILE A 66 -4.63 15.96 6.88
N TRP A 67 -4.29 16.54 8.03
CA TRP A 67 -5.17 16.65 9.19
C TRP A 67 -6.33 17.64 9.01
N GLU A 68 -6.28 18.47 7.97
CA GLU A 68 -7.36 19.39 7.55
C GLU A 68 -8.24 18.78 6.44
N THR A 69 -7.87 17.61 5.92
CA THR A 69 -8.56 16.96 4.81
C THR A 69 -9.83 16.24 5.27
N ASP A 70 -10.92 16.42 4.52
CA ASP A 70 -12.15 15.65 4.67
C ASP A 70 -12.05 14.32 3.91
N PHE A 71 -12.32 13.22 4.61
CA PHE A 71 -12.31 11.86 4.07
C PHE A 71 -13.73 11.32 3.90
N GLY A 72 -14.54 12.04 3.11
CA GLY A 72 -15.91 11.63 2.83
C GLY A 72 -16.83 11.83 4.04
N GLY A 73 -16.72 12.99 4.69
CA GLY A 73 -17.49 13.37 5.88
C GLY A 73 -16.90 12.91 7.21
N LYS A 74 -15.66 12.38 7.20
CA LYS A 74 -14.87 12.09 8.41
C LYS A 74 -13.59 12.91 8.40
N THR A 75 -13.16 13.31 9.58
CA THR A 75 -11.84 13.91 9.78
C THR A 75 -10.74 12.86 9.61
N ALA A 76 -9.54 13.32 9.25
CA ALA A 76 -8.34 12.47 9.22
C ALA A 76 -8.09 11.74 10.55
N GLU A 77 -8.33 12.40 11.68
CA GLU A 77 -8.19 11.82 13.02
C GLU A 77 -9.18 10.66 13.24
N GLU A 78 -10.44 10.82 12.87
CA GLU A 78 -11.44 9.74 12.96
C GLU A 78 -11.03 8.53 12.12
N VAL A 79 -10.59 8.76 10.88
CA VAL A 79 -10.13 7.67 9.99
C VAL A 79 -8.90 6.97 10.57
N ALA A 80 -7.92 7.73 11.07
CA ALA A 80 -6.72 7.16 11.68
C ALA A 80 -7.06 6.32 12.92
N LYS A 81 -7.93 6.84 13.79
CA LYS A 81 -8.42 6.15 14.99
C LYS A 81 -9.19 4.85 14.64
N GLU A 82 -10.06 4.87 13.65
CA GLU A 82 -10.76 3.66 13.17
C GLU A 82 -9.77 2.61 12.64
N ARG A 83 -8.81 3.02 11.80
CA ARG A 83 -7.75 2.14 11.29
C ARG A 83 -6.90 1.53 12.41
N THR A 84 -6.62 2.29 13.47
CA THR A 84 -5.91 1.78 14.66
C THR A 84 -6.65 0.61 15.29
N LEU A 85 -7.95 0.80 15.58
CA LEU A 85 -8.76 -0.26 16.20
C LEU A 85 -8.86 -1.48 15.30
N ASP A 86 -9.16 -1.29 14.01
CA ASP A 86 -9.28 -2.40 13.05
C ASP A 86 -7.98 -3.20 12.94
N SER A 87 -6.82 -2.53 12.93
CA SER A 87 -5.50 -3.19 12.86
C SER A 87 -5.23 -4.06 14.09
N ILE A 88 -5.55 -3.56 15.28
CA ILE A 88 -5.35 -4.31 16.54
C ILE A 88 -6.32 -5.49 16.59
N ILE A 89 -7.61 -5.26 16.29
CA ILE A 89 -8.64 -6.32 16.25
C ILE A 89 -8.23 -7.43 15.29
N TRP A 90 -7.76 -7.06 14.10
CA TRP A 90 -7.25 -7.99 13.09
C TRP A 90 -6.16 -8.89 13.67
N LEU A 91 -5.10 -8.31 14.23
CA LEU A 91 -3.97 -9.06 14.77
C LEU A 91 -4.36 -9.95 15.95
N LYS A 92 -5.21 -9.47 16.87
CA LYS A 92 -5.65 -10.30 18.01
C LYS A 92 -6.52 -11.47 17.58
N ILE A 93 -7.44 -11.27 16.63
CA ILE A 93 -8.26 -12.35 16.07
C ILE A 93 -7.36 -13.38 15.38
N LEU A 94 -6.43 -12.95 14.54
CA LEU A 94 -5.56 -13.88 13.81
C LEU A 94 -4.60 -14.62 14.74
N LYS A 95 -4.05 -13.96 15.77
CA LYS A 95 -3.31 -14.65 16.83
C LYS A 95 -4.15 -15.74 17.49
N SER A 96 -5.40 -15.45 17.86
CA SER A 96 -6.30 -16.46 18.42
C SER A 96 -6.51 -17.63 17.45
N LYS A 97 -6.64 -17.36 16.14
CA LYS A 97 -6.78 -18.41 15.13
C LYS A 97 -5.52 -19.21 14.90
N ALA A 98 -4.35 -18.59 15.01
CA ALA A 98 -3.08 -19.31 14.98
C ALA A 98 -3.00 -20.35 16.10
N VAL A 99 -3.47 -20.00 17.31
CA VAL A 99 -3.56 -20.93 18.44
C VAL A 99 -4.56 -22.05 18.16
N ASP A 100 -5.77 -21.72 17.67
CA ASP A 100 -6.80 -22.71 17.31
C ASP A 100 -6.30 -23.72 16.26
N MET A 101 -5.47 -23.26 15.33
CA MET A 101 -4.86 -24.06 14.25
C MET A 101 -3.58 -24.78 14.67
N GLY A 102 -3.09 -24.58 15.89
CA GLY A 102 -1.84 -25.18 16.36
C GLY A 102 -0.58 -24.63 15.68
N LEU A 103 -0.62 -23.40 15.16
CA LEU A 103 0.51 -22.74 14.53
C LEU A 103 1.42 -22.14 15.60
N THR A 104 2.64 -22.67 15.72
CA THR A 104 3.60 -22.30 16.77
C THR A 104 4.90 -21.77 16.22
N LEU A 105 5.51 -20.78 16.89
CA LEU A 105 6.85 -20.30 16.55
C LEU A 105 7.93 -21.27 17.05
N THR A 106 9.01 -21.35 16.28
CA THR A 106 10.25 -22.04 16.68
C THR A 106 11.05 -21.17 17.65
N GLU A 107 11.99 -21.80 18.39
CA GLU A 107 12.89 -21.08 19.29
C GLU A 107 13.72 -20.01 18.55
N ASP A 108 14.21 -20.31 17.35
CA ASP A 108 14.96 -19.37 16.52
C ASP A 108 14.12 -18.15 16.12
N GLU A 109 12.84 -18.35 15.82
CA GLU A 109 11.93 -17.25 15.49
C GLU A 109 11.62 -16.38 16.71
N GLU A 110 11.41 -16.99 17.88
CA GLU A 110 11.22 -16.25 19.13
C GLU A 110 12.47 -15.40 19.44
N ASN A 111 13.67 -15.95 19.29
CA ASN A 111 14.92 -15.21 19.47
C ASN A 111 15.06 -14.04 18.47
N ARG A 112 14.66 -14.23 17.20
CA ARG A 112 14.65 -13.16 16.19
C ARG A 112 13.65 -12.06 16.54
N ILE A 113 12.45 -12.43 16.99
CA ILE A 113 11.42 -11.48 17.45
C ILE A 113 11.95 -10.63 18.60
N GLU A 114 12.59 -11.26 19.59
CA GLU A 114 13.19 -10.53 20.71
C GLU A 114 14.30 -9.59 20.26
N THR A 115 15.17 -10.03 19.35
CA THR A 115 16.25 -9.20 18.81
C THR A 115 15.70 -8.01 18.02
N GLN A 116 14.70 -8.23 17.18
CA GLN A 116 14.03 -7.16 16.43
C GLN A 116 13.34 -6.16 17.35
N ALA A 117 12.62 -6.63 18.37
CA ALA A 117 11.99 -5.76 19.35
C ALA A 117 13.00 -4.89 20.11
N GLU A 118 14.18 -5.44 20.41
CA GLU A 118 15.27 -4.69 21.05
C GLU A 118 15.87 -3.64 20.12
N GLN A 119 16.22 -4.01 18.89
CA GLN A 119 16.74 -3.09 17.88
C GLN A 119 15.76 -1.94 17.59
N MET A 120 14.48 -2.26 17.48
CA MET A 120 13.42 -1.26 17.26
C MET A 120 13.35 -0.28 18.43
N LEU A 121 13.42 -0.78 19.67
CA LEU A 121 13.43 0.06 20.86
C LEU A 121 14.68 0.96 20.94
N GLU A 122 15.85 0.45 20.54
CA GLU A 122 17.11 1.19 20.54
C GLU A 122 17.15 2.33 19.51
N GLN A 123 16.43 2.18 18.40
CA GLN A 123 16.36 3.18 17.32
C GLN A 123 15.33 4.29 17.59
N MET A 124 14.41 4.08 18.51
CA MET A 124 13.38 5.06 18.87
C MET A 124 13.93 6.18 19.76
N ASP A 125 13.32 7.36 19.65
CA ASP A 125 13.63 8.45 20.56
C ASP A 125 13.28 8.06 22.00
N LYS A 126 14.20 8.35 22.93
CA LYS A 126 14.03 7.95 24.34
C LYS A 126 12.83 8.63 25.00
N GLN A 127 12.49 9.83 24.57
CA GLN A 127 11.29 10.54 25.02
C GLN A 127 10.04 9.81 24.54
N ASP A 128 9.99 9.36 23.29
CA ASP A 128 8.86 8.60 22.74
C ASP A 128 8.72 7.25 23.46
N VAL A 129 9.82 6.51 23.64
CA VAL A 129 9.83 5.25 24.39
C VAL A 129 9.26 5.44 25.80
N GLN A 130 9.66 6.52 26.48
CA GLN A 130 9.18 6.83 27.83
C GLN A 130 7.72 7.31 27.84
N GLN A 131 7.34 8.17 26.89
CA GLN A 131 6.01 8.77 26.78
C GLN A 131 4.94 7.72 26.45
N PHE A 132 5.26 6.78 25.55
CA PHE A 132 4.34 5.72 25.14
C PHE A 132 4.48 4.45 25.98
N GLY A 133 5.38 4.42 26.97
CA GLY A 133 5.60 3.25 27.83
C GLY A 133 5.99 2.00 27.03
N LEU A 134 6.76 2.18 25.94
CA LEU A 134 7.16 1.09 25.07
C LEU A 134 8.14 0.19 25.80
N SER A 135 7.99 -1.12 25.60
CA SER A 135 8.90 -2.10 26.16
C SER A 135 9.24 -3.15 25.11
N LYS A 136 10.43 -3.75 25.24
CA LYS A 136 10.83 -4.91 24.43
C LYS A 136 9.76 -6.00 24.45
N LYS A 137 9.10 -6.23 25.59
CA LYS A 137 8.02 -7.20 25.74
C LYS A 137 6.80 -6.85 24.89
N MET A 138 6.37 -5.58 24.91
CA MET A 138 5.22 -5.12 24.13
C MET A 138 5.51 -5.21 22.63
N LEU A 139 6.63 -4.65 22.17
CA LEU A 139 7.03 -4.73 20.76
C LEU A 139 7.21 -6.18 20.30
N GLY A 140 7.83 -7.03 21.12
CA GLY A 140 7.95 -8.46 20.82
C GLY A 140 6.59 -9.17 20.73
N SER A 141 5.58 -8.77 21.52
CA SER A 141 4.22 -9.30 21.37
C SER A 141 3.61 -8.91 20.02
N MET A 142 3.76 -7.64 19.62
CA MET A 142 3.22 -7.15 18.36
C MET A 142 3.87 -7.81 17.14
N ILE A 143 5.20 -7.95 17.15
CA ILE A 143 5.93 -8.65 16.09
C ILE A 143 5.50 -10.12 16.04
N ARG A 144 5.38 -10.79 17.19
CA ARG A 144 4.88 -12.17 17.27
C ARG A 144 3.49 -12.31 16.64
N GLU A 145 2.58 -11.39 16.95
CA GLU A 145 1.23 -11.38 16.39
C GLU A 145 1.24 -11.20 14.87
N SER A 146 2.11 -10.32 14.34
CA SER A 146 2.31 -10.15 12.91
C SER A 146 2.78 -11.45 12.23
N VAL A 147 3.80 -12.11 12.77
CA VAL A 147 4.31 -13.38 12.23
C VAL A 147 3.25 -14.48 12.27
N LEU A 148 2.49 -14.57 13.37
CA LEU A 148 1.39 -15.53 13.48
C LEU A 148 0.25 -15.22 12.50
N SER A 149 -0.04 -13.94 12.24
CA SER A 149 -1.04 -13.52 11.27
C SER A 149 -0.69 -13.96 9.84
N GLU A 150 0.58 -13.84 9.46
CA GLU A 150 1.09 -14.31 8.17
C GLU A 150 0.96 -15.84 8.05
N ARG A 151 1.25 -16.58 9.13
CA ARG A 151 1.08 -18.03 9.14
C ARG A 151 -0.38 -18.45 8.99
N VAL A 152 -1.31 -17.73 9.62
CA VAL A 152 -2.74 -17.99 9.45
C VAL A 152 -3.17 -17.71 8.02
N PHE A 153 -2.69 -16.62 7.41
CA PHE A 153 -2.91 -16.35 5.98
C PHE A 153 -2.44 -17.50 5.10
N ASN A 154 -1.20 -17.94 5.30
CA ASN A 154 -0.62 -19.04 4.54
C ASN A 154 -1.36 -20.36 4.77
N GLU A 155 -1.71 -20.69 6.01
CA GLU A 155 -2.41 -21.94 6.35
C GLU A 155 -3.83 -22.00 5.76
N VAL A 156 -4.57 -20.89 5.77
CA VAL A 156 -5.91 -20.80 5.17
C VAL A 156 -5.87 -20.93 3.65
N THR A 157 -4.82 -20.39 3.03
CA THR A 157 -4.76 -20.22 1.57
C THR A 157 -3.84 -21.22 0.85
N LYS A 158 -3.13 -22.09 1.59
CA LYS A 158 -2.10 -22.99 1.03
C LYS A 158 -2.59 -23.91 -0.08
N ASP A 159 -3.83 -24.40 0.03
CA ASP A 159 -4.40 -25.36 -0.90
C ASP A 159 -5.15 -24.67 -2.06
N PHE A 160 -5.22 -23.34 -2.06
CA PHE A 160 -5.86 -22.60 -3.13
C PHE A 160 -5.04 -22.66 -4.41
N THR A 161 -5.67 -23.17 -5.46
CA THR A 161 -5.17 -23.13 -6.84
C THR A 161 -6.30 -22.57 -7.71
N PRO A 162 -6.06 -21.47 -8.46
CA PRO A 162 -7.07 -20.92 -9.35
C PRO A 162 -7.41 -21.92 -10.47
N GLU A 163 -8.68 -21.93 -10.89
CA GLU A 163 -9.08 -22.65 -12.09
C GLU A 163 -8.42 -22.04 -13.33
N GLU A 164 -7.89 -22.88 -14.22
CA GLU A 164 -7.18 -22.43 -15.43
C GLU A 164 -8.02 -21.48 -16.29
N VAL A 165 -9.31 -21.79 -16.44
CA VAL A 165 -10.25 -20.98 -17.24
C VAL A 165 -10.42 -19.58 -16.63
N ALA A 166 -10.50 -19.48 -15.30
CA ALA A 166 -10.64 -18.20 -14.62
C ALA A 166 -9.34 -17.39 -14.68
N ALA A 167 -8.19 -18.06 -14.59
CA ALA A 167 -6.89 -17.42 -14.70
C ALA A 167 -6.62 -16.89 -16.12
N GLU A 168 -7.03 -17.64 -17.16
CA GLU A 168 -6.97 -17.17 -18.54
C GLU A 168 -7.92 -15.99 -18.77
N GLN A 169 -9.15 -16.05 -18.26
CA GLN A 169 -10.08 -14.92 -18.36
C GLN A 169 -9.51 -13.66 -17.67
N PHE A 170 -8.91 -13.83 -16.49
CA PHE A 170 -8.27 -12.72 -15.78
C PHE A 170 -7.12 -12.12 -16.59
N TYR A 171 -6.31 -12.94 -17.28
CA TYR A 171 -5.26 -12.44 -18.18
C TYR A 171 -5.84 -11.58 -19.32
N GLN A 172 -6.91 -12.04 -19.96
CA GLN A 172 -7.57 -11.28 -21.02
C GLN A 172 -8.16 -9.96 -20.49
N ASP A 173 -8.74 -9.99 -19.29
CA ASP A 173 -9.34 -8.80 -18.67
C ASP A 173 -8.28 -7.81 -18.14
N PHE A 174 -7.09 -8.29 -17.76
CA PHE A 174 -6.03 -7.49 -17.14
C PHE A 174 -5.57 -6.34 -18.04
N TYR A 175 -5.46 -6.59 -19.35
CA TYR A 175 -5.10 -5.58 -20.35
C TYR A 175 -6.31 -4.89 -21.00
N GLY A 176 -7.53 -5.30 -20.65
CA GLY A 176 -8.77 -4.74 -21.18
C GLY A 176 -8.88 -4.92 -22.70
N GLU A 177 -8.92 -3.81 -23.43
CA GLU A 177 -9.05 -3.82 -24.90
C GLU A 177 -7.69 -3.83 -25.64
N ASP A 178 -6.57 -3.73 -24.92
CA ASP A 178 -5.25 -3.73 -25.56
C ASP A 178 -4.87 -5.13 -26.04
N LYS A 179 -4.72 -5.26 -27.37
CA LYS A 179 -4.42 -6.53 -28.02
C LYS A 179 -2.93 -6.83 -28.05
N ASP A 180 -2.09 -5.81 -27.87
CA ASP A 180 -0.64 -5.93 -28.00
C ASP A 180 0.06 -5.32 -26.77
N PRO A 181 -0.24 -5.78 -25.54
CA PRO A 181 0.23 -5.15 -24.30
C PRO A 181 1.74 -5.21 -24.11
N LEU A 182 2.38 -6.20 -24.73
CA LEU A 182 3.84 -6.41 -24.70
C LEU A 182 4.55 -5.85 -25.93
N LEU A 183 3.83 -5.22 -26.86
CA LEU A 183 4.46 -4.54 -27.99
C LEU A 183 5.37 -3.43 -27.46
N LYS A 184 6.65 -3.51 -27.81
CA LYS A 184 7.62 -2.49 -27.47
C LYS A 184 7.80 -1.54 -28.64
N VAL A 185 7.97 -0.27 -28.33
CA VAL A 185 8.48 0.72 -29.30
C VAL A 185 9.89 1.10 -28.91
N ARG A 186 10.78 1.16 -29.89
CA ARG A 186 12.09 1.79 -29.72
C ARG A 186 12.06 3.16 -30.37
N VAL A 187 12.27 4.19 -29.57
CA VAL A 187 12.24 5.59 -30.01
C VAL A 187 13.57 6.25 -29.73
N ARG A 188 13.86 7.33 -30.46
CA ARG A 188 14.74 8.39 -29.99
C ARG A 188 13.90 9.61 -29.67
N HIS A 189 14.22 10.34 -28.61
CA HIS A 189 13.54 11.58 -28.30
C HIS A 189 14.49 12.71 -27.88
N ILE A 190 14.00 13.93 -28.07
CA ILE A 190 14.61 15.16 -27.57
C ILE A 190 13.64 15.74 -26.54
N LEU A 191 14.11 16.09 -25.35
CA LEU A 191 13.33 16.80 -24.32
C LEU A 191 13.86 18.21 -24.14
N LEU A 192 12.98 19.21 -24.17
CA LEU A 192 13.25 20.56 -23.68
C LEU A 192 12.39 20.78 -22.44
N GLN A 193 13.03 20.91 -21.28
CA GLN A 193 12.35 20.96 -19.99
C GLN A 193 11.61 22.28 -19.80
N THR A 194 10.40 22.22 -19.26
CA THR A 194 9.65 23.40 -18.79
C THR A 194 9.46 23.39 -17.27
N HIS A 195 9.92 22.33 -16.61
CA HIS A 195 9.86 22.14 -15.17
C HIS A 195 11.22 21.67 -14.63
N GLU A 196 11.48 21.93 -13.35
CA GLU A 196 12.65 21.45 -12.63
C GLU A 196 12.24 20.89 -11.26
N LEU A 197 13.08 20.03 -10.69
CA LEU A 197 12.96 19.64 -9.30
C LEU A 197 13.45 20.76 -8.39
N ASP A 198 12.69 21.10 -7.37
CA ASP A 198 13.16 21.97 -6.30
C ASP A 198 14.03 21.22 -5.27
N GLU A 199 14.51 21.95 -4.26
CA GLU A 199 15.35 21.40 -3.18
C GLU A 199 14.65 20.31 -2.34
N THR A 200 13.33 20.18 -2.48
CA THR A 200 12.48 19.19 -1.82
C THR A 200 12.02 18.07 -2.76
N PHE A 201 12.62 17.96 -3.96
CA PHE A 201 12.28 16.98 -4.98
C PHE A 201 10.85 17.10 -5.52
N ASN A 202 10.24 18.28 -5.43
CA ASN A 202 8.96 18.56 -6.06
C ASN A 202 9.16 19.19 -7.45
N TRP A 203 8.36 18.76 -8.43
CA TRP A 203 8.34 19.35 -9.75
C TRP A 203 7.68 20.73 -9.71
N LYS A 204 8.41 21.75 -10.13
CA LYS A 204 7.89 23.13 -10.26
C LYS A 204 8.14 23.65 -11.68
N PRO A 205 7.24 24.49 -12.22
CA PRO A 205 7.47 25.12 -13.51
C PRO A 205 8.67 26.07 -13.46
N LEU A 206 9.45 26.08 -14.53
CA LEU A 206 10.49 27.08 -14.75
C LEU A 206 9.87 28.48 -14.91
N PRO A 207 10.64 29.58 -14.74
CA PRO A 207 10.16 30.92 -15.05
C PRO A 207 9.55 31.00 -16.46
N GLU A 208 8.51 31.80 -16.66
CA GLU A 208 7.77 31.90 -17.94
C GLU A 208 8.71 32.15 -19.14
N GLU A 209 9.71 33.01 -18.97
CA GLU A 209 10.71 33.28 -20.01
C GLU A 209 11.53 32.04 -20.38
N LYS A 210 11.86 31.19 -19.41
CA LYS A 210 12.57 29.93 -19.66
C LYS A 210 11.69 28.90 -20.37
N GLN A 211 10.40 28.87 -20.05
CA GLN A 211 9.45 28.02 -20.77
C GLN A 211 9.27 28.47 -22.23
N LYS A 212 9.25 29.79 -22.49
CA LYS A 212 9.24 30.34 -23.86
C LYS A 212 10.52 30.00 -24.63
N GLU A 213 11.69 30.13 -23.98
CA GLU A 213 12.98 29.70 -24.57
C GLU A 213 12.96 28.20 -24.91
N ALA A 214 12.46 27.35 -24.01
CA ALA A 214 12.34 25.91 -24.23
C ALA A 214 11.45 25.58 -25.43
N LEU A 215 10.29 26.26 -25.57
CA LEU A 215 9.41 26.10 -26.72
C LEU A 215 10.11 26.49 -28.03
N GLN A 216 10.79 27.64 -28.07
CA GLN A 216 11.51 28.09 -29.27
C GLN A 216 12.60 27.11 -29.69
N LYS A 217 13.37 26.57 -28.72
CA LYS A 217 14.37 25.54 -28.99
C LYS A 217 13.75 24.24 -29.50
N ALA A 218 12.61 23.83 -28.94
CA ALA A 218 11.89 22.64 -29.38
C ALA A 218 11.38 22.81 -30.83
N GLU A 219 10.81 23.97 -31.16
CA GLU A 219 10.38 24.30 -32.53
C GLU A 219 11.57 24.29 -33.52
N GLU A 220 12.72 24.83 -33.12
CA GLU A 220 13.95 24.80 -33.93
C GLU A 220 14.44 23.37 -34.15
N ALA A 221 14.56 22.57 -33.09
CA ALA A 221 15.00 21.19 -33.15
C ALA A 221 14.06 20.35 -34.03
N LEU A 222 12.74 20.55 -33.93
CA LEU A 222 11.76 19.87 -34.78
C LEU A 222 11.92 20.26 -36.25
N ALA A 223 12.13 21.55 -36.53
CA ALA A 223 12.35 22.03 -37.89
C ALA A 223 13.63 21.46 -38.52
N LYS A 224 14.70 21.32 -37.74
CA LYS A 224 15.96 20.67 -38.15
C LYS A 224 15.75 19.17 -38.40
N ALA A 225 15.08 18.47 -37.48
CA ALA A 225 14.78 17.05 -37.60
C ALA A 225 13.96 16.74 -38.87
N ARG A 226 12.94 17.57 -39.17
CA ARG A 226 12.12 17.43 -40.39
C ARG A 226 12.86 17.70 -41.69
N LYS A 227 13.97 18.44 -41.64
CA LYS A 227 14.86 18.65 -42.80
C LYS A 227 15.81 17.47 -43.04
N GLY A 228 15.78 16.45 -42.17
CA GLY A 228 16.62 15.26 -42.29
C GLY A 228 18.00 15.42 -41.66
N GLU A 229 18.18 16.36 -40.74
CA GLU A 229 19.39 16.41 -39.91
C GLU A 229 19.49 15.15 -39.03
N ASP A 230 20.72 14.72 -38.71
CA ASP A 230 20.95 13.52 -37.93
C ASP A 230 20.35 13.66 -36.52
N PHE A 231 19.41 12.78 -36.18
CA PHE A 231 18.62 12.90 -34.96
C PHE A 231 19.48 12.75 -33.70
N ILE A 232 20.51 11.90 -33.71
CA ILE A 232 21.42 11.71 -32.57
C ILE A 232 22.24 12.99 -32.30
N SER A 233 22.67 13.67 -33.37
CA SER A 233 23.32 14.97 -33.27
C SER A 233 22.38 16.02 -32.66
N LEU A 234 21.11 16.04 -33.07
CA LEU A 234 20.10 16.93 -32.49
C LEU A 234 19.81 16.61 -31.02
N VAL A 235 19.77 15.33 -30.63
CA VAL A 235 19.67 14.94 -29.22
C VAL A 235 20.83 15.51 -28.42
N SER A 236 22.06 15.38 -28.92
CA SER A 236 23.25 15.88 -28.25
C SER A 236 23.27 17.41 -28.12
N GLU A 237 22.70 18.11 -29.10
CA GLU A 237 22.64 19.57 -29.14
C GLU A 237 21.51 20.14 -28.27
N TYR A 238 20.34 19.50 -28.25
CA TYR A 238 19.12 20.07 -27.70
C TYR A 238 18.56 19.35 -26.46
N SER A 239 18.80 18.06 -26.31
CA SER A 239 18.08 17.28 -25.30
C SER A 239 18.58 17.58 -23.89
N GLU A 240 17.63 17.91 -23.03
CA GLU A 240 17.81 18.16 -21.60
C GLU A 240 17.43 16.94 -20.76
N ASP A 241 17.05 15.82 -21.38
CA ASP A 241 16.72 14.57 -20.66
C ASP A 241 17.99 13.91 -20.09
N PRO A 242 18.17 13.87 -18.76
CA PRO A 242 19.31 13.20 -18.15
C PRO A 242 19.29 11.67 -18.34
N GLY A 243 18.12 11.06 -18.61
CA GLY A 243 17.97 9.61 -18.71
C GLY A 243 18.49 9.02 -20.01
N SER A 244 18.28 9.71 -21.14
CA SER A 244 18.58 9.16 -22.47
C SER A 244 19.57 9.97 -23.31
N LYS A 245 19.82 11.25 -23.02
CA LYS A 245 20.61 12.12 -23.94
C LYS A 245 21.99 11.56 -24.25
N ASP A 246 22.67 10.98 -23.26
CA ASP A 246 24.02 10.41 -23.41
C ASP A 246 24.00 9.05 -24.13
N GLN A 247 22.82 8.47 -24.33
CA GLN A 247 22.54 7.25 -25.09
C GLN A 247 21.84 7.56 -26.43
N GLY A 248 21.96 8.81 -26.90
CA GLY A 248 21.37 9.27 -28.15
C GLY A 248 19.85 9.39 -28.10
N GLY A 249 19.28 9.58 -26.92
CA GLY A 249 17.86 9.85 -26.73
C GLY A 249 16.99 8.59 -26.75
N GLU A 250 17.61 7.41 -26.65
CA GLU A 250 16.92 6.13 -26.93
C GLU A 250 16.12 5.62 -25.74
N TYR A 251 14.87 5.25 -25.97
CA TYR A 251 14.06 4.44 -25.06
C TYR A 251 13.43 3.26 -25.80
N THR A 252 13.36 2.11 -25.12
CA THR A 252 12.58 0.95 -25.56
C THR A 252 11.60 0.60 -24.45
N PHE A 253 10.29 0.68 -24.74
CA PHE A 253 9.26 0.56 -23.71
C PHE A 253 7.94 0.00 -24.24
N THR A 254 7.16 -0.60 -23.33
CA THR A 254 5.74 -0.96 -23.53
C THR A 254 4.82 0.19 -23.09
N LYS A 255 3.52 0.11 -23.41
CA LYS A 255 2.54 1.09 -22.90
C LYS A 255 2.42 1.12 -21.38
N TYR A 256 2.89 0.08 -20.69
CA TYR A 256 2.72 -0.12 -19.25
C TYR A 256 3.98 0.18 -18.42
N ASP A 257 5.04 0.70 -19.04
CA ASP A 257 6.31 1.00 -18.35
C ASP A 257 6.29 2.34 -17.58
N GLY A 258 5.12 2.98 -17.44
CA GLY A 258 4.93 4.15 -16.58
C GLY A 258 5.47 5.48 -17.13
N LEU A 259 5.62 5.61 -18.46
CA LEU A 259 5.93 6.89 -19.11
C LEU A 259 4.68 7.79 -19.23
N GLU A 260 4.91 9.08 -19.47
CA GLU A 260 3.83 10.07 -19.61
C GLU A 260 2.83 9.69 -20.71
N PRO A 261 1.50 9.72 -20.44
CA PRO A 261 0.51 9.21 -21.39
C PRO A 261 0.58 9.80 -22.80
N SER A 262 0.81 11.12 -22.93
CA SER A 262 0.91 11.77 -24.24
C SER A 262 2.18 11.38 -25.01
N PHE A 263 3.27 11.06 -24.30
CA PHE A 263 4.49 10.53 -24.90
C PHE A 263 4.25 9.12 -25.44
N VAL A 264 3.65 8.24 -24.62
CA VAL A 264 3.32 6.86 -25.00
C VAL A 264 2.36 6.83 -26.18
N GLU A 265 1.24 7.56 -26.11
CA GLU A 265 0.22 7.60 -27.17
C GLU A 265 0.83 8.06 -28.49
N THR A 266 1.66 9.11 -28.46
CA THR A 266 2.34 9.60 -29.67
C THR A 266 3.31 8.55 -30.23
N ALA A 267 4.19 8.00 -29.40
CA ALA A 267 5.20 7.02 -29.84
C ALA A 267 4.57 5.78 -30.51
N PHE A 268 3.48 5.25 -29.96
CA PHE A 268 2.78 4.10 -30.51
C PHE A 268 1.98 4.44 -31.78
N GLY A 269 1.55 5.70 -31.93
CA GLY A 269 0.84 6.21 -33.11
C GLY A 269 1.74 6.41 -34.35
N LEU A 270 3.05 6.57 -34.15
CA LEU A 270 4.01 6.77 -35.24
C LEU A 270 4.26 5.51 -36.07
N GLN A 271 4.73 5.71 -37.30
CA GLN A 271 5.33 4.70 -38.15
C GLN A 271 6.87 4.70 -38.01
N PRO A 272 7.56 3.55 -38.20
CA PRO A 272 9.02 3.52 -38.16
C PRO A 272 9.67 4.55 -39.09
N GLY A 273 10.59 5.34 -38.56
CA GLY A 273 11.25 6.47 -39.22
C GLY A 273 10.49 7.81 -39.13
N GLU A 274 9.24 7.81 -38.67
CA GLU A 274 8.43 9.03 -38.52
C GLU A 274 8.87 9.85 -37.30
N ILE A 275 8.77 11.18 -37.44
CA ILE A 275 9.04 12.15 -36.38
C ILE A 275 7.70 12.82 -36.01
N SER A 276 7.39 12.87 -34.72
CA SER A 276 6.16 13.47 -34.19
C SER A 276 6.06 14.99 -34.45
N GLU A 277 4.90 15.57 -34.15
CA GLU A 277 4.81 16.98 -33.78
C GLU A 277 5.40 17.19 -32.36
N LEU A 278 5.42 18.44 -31.88
CA LEU A 278 5.77 18.70 -30.47
C LEU A 278 4.75 18.06 -29.53
N VAL A 279 5.24 17.20 -28.64
CA VAL A 279 4.44 16.54 -27.60
C VAL A 279 4.69 17.25 -26.28
N HIS A 280 3.64 17.71 -25.61
CA HIS A 280 3.76 18.33 -24.29
C HIS A 280 3.45 17.31 -23.19
N THR A 281 4.32 17.23 -22.19
CA THR A 281 4.13 16.42 -20.97
C THR A 281 4.39 17.27 -19.72
N SER A 282 4.24 16.67 -18.54
CA SER A 282 4.61 17.31 -17.26
C SER A 282 6.09 17.75 -17.18
N TYR A 283 6.97 17.15 -17.99
CA TYR A 283 8.40 17.47 -18.03
C TYR A 283 8.73 18.63 -18.97
N GLY A 284 7.97 18.80 -20.05
CA GLY A 284 8.22 19.79 -21.09
C GLY A 284 7.85 19.34 -22.49
N TYR A 285 8.59 19.80 -23.48
CA TYR A 285 8.34 19.52 -24.89
C TYR A 285 9.23 18.39 -25.39
N HIS A 286 8.60 17.43 -26.06
CA HIS A 286 9.27 16.27 -26.63
C HIS A 286 9.12 16.25 -28.14
N ILE A 287 10.19 15.83 -28.81
CA ILE A 287 10.18 15.42 -30.22
C ILE A 287 10.53 13.95 -30.23
N ILE A 288 9.66 13.12 -30.79
CA ILE A 288 9.80 11.68 -30.76
C ILE A 288 10.01 11.18 -32.18
N LYS A 289 11.04 10.38 -32.40
CA LYS A 289 11.25 9.62 -33.62
C LYS A 289 11.09 8.15 -33.31
N LEU A 290 10.18 7.47 -34.00
CA LEU A 290 10.05 6.02 -33.87
C LEU A 290 11.14 5.36 -34.71
N GLU A 291 11.98 4.52 -34.09
CA GLU A 291 12.97 3.73 -34.83
C GLU A 291 12.34 2.42 -35.31
N GLU A 292 11.66 1.69 -34.43
CA GLU A 292 10.98 0.45 -34.77
C GLU A 292 9.90 0.06 -33.76
N LYS A 293 9.04 -0.88 -34.18
CA LYS A 293 8.12 -1.62 -33.32
C LYS A 293 8.65 -3.04 -33.17
N ILE A 294 8.73 -3.52 -31.94
CA ILE A 294 9.33 -4.80 -31.58
C ILE A 294 8.21 -5.68 -31.01
N GLU A 295 7.82 -6.69 -31.80
CA GLU A 295 6.87 -7.70 -31.36
C GLU A 295 7.46 -8.55 -30.23
N PRO A 296 6.66 -8.91 -29.21
CA PRO A 296 7.13 -9.77 -28.14
C PRO A 296 7.48 -11.16 -28.68
N THR A 297 8.49 -11.76 -28.07
CA THR A 297 8.83 -13.17 -28.28
C THR A 297 7.79 -14.08 -27.62
N ALA A 298 7.73 -15.34 -28.04
CA ALA A 298 6.87 -16.33 -27.40
C ALA A 298 7.23 -16.53 -25.90
N GLU A 299 8.52 -16.44 -25.57
CA GLU A 299 9.00 -16.53 -24.19
C GLU A 299 8.49 -15.36 -23.34
N GLU A 300 8.58 -14.12 -23.82
CA GLU A 300 8.03 -12.94 -23.12
C GLU A 300 6.51 -13.04 -22.90
N ILE A 301 5.76 -13.58 -23.87
CA ILE A 301 4.32 -13.80 -23.72
C ILE A 301 4.02 -14.86 -22.65
N ASP A 302 4.79 -15.95 -22.63
CA ASP A 302 4.58 -17.03 -21.66
C ASP A 302 4.95 -16.59 -20.23
N GLU A 303 6.04 -15.83 -20.07
CA GLU A 303 6.45 -15.22 -18.80
C GLU A 303 5.40 -14.24 -18.27
N ASP A 304 4.90 -13.37 -19.13
CA ASP A 304 3.85 -12.40 -18.78
C ASP A 304 2.55 -13.06 -18.32
N LYS A 305 2.10 -14.08 -19.07
CA LYS A 305 0.95 -14.91 -18.66
C LYS A 305 1.17 -15.56 -17.31
N GLN A 306 2.36 -16.11 -17.07
CA GLN A 306 2.65 -16.75 -15.78
C GLN A 306 2.64 -15.73 -14.64
N HIS A 307 3.26 -14.56 -14.82
CA HIS A 307 3.24 -13.47 -13.84
C HIS A 307 1.82 -13.01 -13.52
N ILE A 308 0.96 -12.82 -14.52
CA ILE A 308 -0.43 -12.40 -14.30
C ILE A 308 -1.26 -13.50 -13.62
N LYS A 309 -1.02 -14.77 -13.96
CA LYS A 309 -1.66 -15.91 -13.26
C LYS A 309 -1.25 -15.99 -11.79
N ASP A 310 0.02 -15.74 -11.49
CA ASP A 310 0.51 -15.69 -10.11
C ASP A 310 -0.05 -14.49 -9.35
N TYR A 311 -0.12 -13.31 -9.99
CA TYR A 311 -0.81 -12.16 -9.43
C TYR A 311 -2.30 -12.43 -9.15
N TYR A 312 -3.02 -13.03 -10.10
CA TYR A 312 -4.41 -13.45 -9.92
C TYR A 312 -4.59 -14.39 -8.74
N LYS A 313 -3.68 -15.38 -8.60
CA LYS A 313 -3.69 -16.31 -7.48
C LYS A 313 -3.59 -15.57 -6.15
N GLU A 314 -2.66 -14.62 -6.02
CA GLU A 314 -2.49 -13.85 -4.79
C GLU A 314 -3.69 -12.94 -4.50
N VAL A 315 -4.28 -12.28 -5.51
CA VAL A 315 -5.53 -11.52 -5.35
C VAL A 315 -6.65 -12.41 -4.79
N LYS A 316 -6.83 -13.61 -5.36
CA LYS A 316 -7.87 -14.53 -4.91
C LYS A 316 -7.62 -15.09 -3.52
N LYS A 317 -6.37 -15.35 -3.15
CA LYS A 317 -6.02 -15.71 -1.76
C LYS A 317 -6.42 -14.60 -0.78
N GLN A 318 -6.17 -13.33 -1.12
CA GLN A 318 -6.58 -12.20 -0.28
C GLN A 318 -8.10 -12.12 -0.14
N GLU A 319 -8.86 -12.30 -1.23
CA GLU A 319 -10.33 -12.34 -1.17
C GLU A 319 -10.84 -13.47 -0.26
N ILE A 320 -10.36 -14.70 -0.47
CA ILE A 320 -10.72 -15.87 0.35
C ILE A 320 -10.39 -15.62 1.83
N PHE A 321 -9.20 -15.08 2.09
CA PHE A 321 -8.77 -14.80 3.45
C PHE A 321 -9.63 -13.71 4.11
N GLN A 322 -9.95 -12.65 3.37
CA GLN A 322 -10.81 -11.58 3.87
C GLN A 322 -12.21 -12.10 4.20
N GLU A 323 -12.81 -12.90 3.34
CA GLU A 323 -14.11 -13.54 3.62
C GLU A 323 -14.05 -14.40 4.88
N GLN A 324 -12.99 -15.19 5.03
CA GLN A 324 -12.78 -16.01 6.22
C GLN A 324 -12.56 -15.17 7.49
N TYR A 325 -11.81 -14.08 7.38
CA TYR A 325 -11.58 -13.15 8.48
C TYR A 325 -12.87 -12.49 8.94
N GLU A 326 -13.74 -12.05 8.03
CA GLU A 326 -15.03 -11.46 8.38
C GLU A 326 -15.93 -12.43 9.17
N GLU A 327 -15.89 -13.73 8.83
CA GLU A 327 -16.58 -14.76 9.61
C GLU A 327 -15.99 -14.92 11.02
N TRP A 328 -14.68 -14.80 11.18
CA TRP A 328 -14.04 -14.81 12.51
C TRP A 328 -14.33 -13.53 13.31
N LYS A 329 -14.35 -12.37 12.65
CA LYS A 329 -14.67 -11.07 13.27
C LYS A 329 -16.09 -11.07 13.85
N LYS A 330 -17.06 -11.67 13.14
CA LYS A 330 -18.44 -11.84 13.64
C LYS A 330 -18.54 -12.72 14.90
N GLN A 331 -17.60 -13.63 15.09
CA GLN A 331 -17.57 -14.56 16.23
C GLN A 331 -16.72 -14.05 17.39
N ALA A 332 -15.90 -13.03 17.16
CA ALA A 332 -14.99 -12.49 18.16
C ALA A 332 -15.75 -11.71 19.23
N ASN A 333 -15.35 -11.86 20.50
CA ASN A 333 -15.82 -10.98 21.56
C ASN A 333 -14.95 -9.73 21.61
N ILE A 334 -15.50 -8.59 21.20
CA ILE A 334 -14.78 -7.31 21.15
C ILE A 334 -15.46 -6.35 22.12
N GLU A 335 -14.71 -5.91 23.13
CA GLU A 335 -15.16 -4.94 24.13
C GLU A 335 -14.21 -3.74 24.12
N ILE A 336 -14.75 -2.53 23.95
CA ILE A 336 -13.98 -1.28 23.93
C ILE A 336 -14.42 -0.41 25.11
N ASN A 337 -13.45 0.11 25.85
CA ASN A 337 -13.69 1.13 26.86
C ASN A 337 -13.84 2.49 26.18
N GLU A 338 -15.08 2.86 25.86
CA GLU A 338 -15.40 4.12 25.14
C GLU A 338 -14.95 5.38 25.90
N GLU A 339 -14.91 5.35 27.23
CA GLU A 339 -14.43 6.49 28.04
C GLU A 339 -12.93 6.71 27.83
N LEU A 340 -12.13 5.63 27.85
CA LEU A 340 -10.70 5.71 27.57
C LEU A 340 -10.43 6.00 26.09
N TRP A 341 -11.20 5.40 25.19
CA TRP A 341 -11.05 5.63 23.75
C TRP A 341 -11.36 7.08 23.34
N GLY A 342 -12.35 7.69 23.98
CA GLY A 342 -12.67 9.10 23.82
C GLY A 342 -11.55 10.06 24.27
N GLN A 343 -10.57 9.58 25.04
CA GLN A 343 -9.41 10.37 25.49
C GLN A 343 -8.17 10.17 24.60
N VAL A 344 -8.21 9.22 23.66
CA VAL A 344 -7.11 9.00 22.72
C VAL A 344 -7.25 9.98 21.56
N HIS A 345 -6.24 10.84 21.39
CA HIS A 345 -6.17 11.83 20.32
C HIS A 345 -4.82 11.76 19.64
N ILE A 346 -4.77 12.28 18.42
CA ILE A 346 -3.52 12.53 17.72
C ILE A 346 -2.92 13.82 18.27
N ASP A 347 -1.67 13.75 18.72
CA ASP A 347 -0.91 14.93 19.13
C ASP A 347 -0.52 15.68 17.85
N LYS A 348 -1.14 16.86 17.63
CA LYS A 348 -0.94 17.72 16.45
C LYS A 348 0.27 18.64 16.58
#